data_AF-A0A5R9QL05-F1
#
_entry.id   AF-A0A5R9QL05-F1
#
_cell.length_a   1.000
_cell.length_b   1.000
_cell.length_c   1.000
_cell.angle_alpha   90.00
_cell.angle_beta   90.00
_cell.angle_gamma   90.00
#
_symmetry.space_group_name_H-M   'P 1'
#
loop_
_entity.id
_entity.type
_entity.pdbx_description
1 polymer ?
#
loop_
_entity_poly.entity_id
_entity_poly.type
_entity_poly.pdbx_seq_one_letter_code
_entity_poly.pdbx_strand_id
1 'polypeptide(L)'
;MAALTLQFAEATGLRPATNQRQWNLMNGLHHLPNNDHDSGWVSESGDWVHLDEPYDSAKRPSELQRRETWLADRGQHGAWIAWGGLYSPDQTRPHLTTANPSLLHQLKLTLEALPPVISGDWPHWPWVSGDYWAQFISPSRSAAGGKRKPRAGTTYGWSKNAIEYRSSVGFKSLWRPDRPMSLANHKLLGDELKNLGVSPTTNAGHSKLQRVRSELENWLFAEYPRDTSASATATFDVYYGGQATKRYRSPQEQLAALDRIQSVLIASYPESKPLRDMLKQLASARLATVKAPAR
;
A
#
# COMPACT_ATOMS: atom_id res chain seq x y z
N MET A 1 -2.55 16.68 5.55
CA MET A 1 -2.69 15.46 6.36
C MET A 1 -1.59 15.30 7.41
N ALA A 2 -0.31 15.05 7.08
CA ALA A 2 0.70 14.67 8.09
C ALA A 2 0.85 15.60 9.33
N ALA A 3 0.83 16.93 9.13
CA ALA A 3 0.91 17.89 10.24
C ALA A 3 -0.33 17.83 11.17
N LEU A 4 -1.53 17.76 10.57
CA LEU A 4 -2.80 17.59 11.30
C LEU A 4 -2.83 16.27 12.06
N THR A 5 -2.34 15.19 11.43
CA THR A 5 -2.24 13.87 12.06
C THR A 5 -1.33 13.89 13.28
N LEU A 6 -0.21 14.63 13.23
CA LEU A 6 0.69 14.79 14.36
C LEU A 6 0.04 15.62 15.48
N GLN A 7 -0.59 16.77 15.15
CA GLN A 7 -1.31 17.58 16.14
C GLN A 7 -2.42 16.76 16.83
N PHE A 8 -3.20 16.01 16.05
CA PHE A 8 -4.24 15.13 16.57
C PHE A 8 -3.66 14.08 17.53
N ALA A 9 -2.61 13.35 17.12
CA ALA A 9 -2.01 12.30 17.94
C ALA A 9 -1.37 12.88 19.22
N GLU A 10 -0.71 14.03 19.13
CA GLU A 10 -0.09 14.72 20.27
C GLU A 10 -1.13 15.21 21.27
N ALA A 11 -2.19 15.87 20.79
CA ALA A 11 -3.21 16.43 21.66
C ALA A 11 -4.09 15.37 22.33
N THR A 12 -4.42 14.30 21.60
CA THR A 12 -5.31 13.24 22.11
C THR A 12 -4.57 12.12 22.84
N GLY A 13 -3.25 11.99 22.64
CA GLY A 13 -2.46 10.84 23.10
C GLY A 13 -2.77 9.54 22.34
N LEU A 14 -3.64 9.59 21.32
CA LEU A 14 -4.01 8.42 20.54
C LEU A 14 -2.90 8.01 19.57
N ARG A 15 -2.79 6.71 19.32
CA ARG A 15 -1.86 6.13 18.34
C ARG A 15 -2.64 5.45 17.23
N PRO A 16 -2.15 5.48 15.97
CA PRO A 16 -2.80 4.74 14.90
C PRO A 16 -2.88 3.24 15.21
N ALA A 17 -3.98 2.60 14.85
CA ALA A 17 -4.08 1.14 14.88
C ALA A 17 -3.17 0.53 13.80
N THR A 18 -2.21 -0.31 14.21
CA THR A 18 -1.16 -0.83 13.34
C THR A 18 -1.21 -2.34 13.15
N ASN A 19 -2.01 -3.07 13.93
CA ASN A 19 -2.09 -4.52 13.86
C ASN A 19 -3.54 -5.04 13.85
N GLN A 20 -3.71 -6.27 13.36
CA GLN A 20 -5.02 -6.88 13.19
C GLN A 20 -5.82 -6.98 14.49
N ARG A 21 -5.16 -7.19 15.64
CA ARG A 21 -5.85 -7.29 16.93
C ARG A 21 -6.54 -5.97 17.30
N GLN A 22 -5.86 -4.84 17.07
CA GLN A 22 -6.44 -3.51 17.28
C GLN A 22 -7.60 -3.27 16.30
N TRP A 23 -7.41 -3.60 15.03
CA TRP A 23 -8.46 -3.47 14.01
C TRP A 23 -9.69 -4.34 14.27
N ASN A 24 -9.51 -5.53 14.87
CA ASN A 24 -10.62 -6.41 15.23
C ASN A 24 -11.56 -5.78 16.29
N LEU A 25 -11.05 -4.88 17.15
CA LEU A 25 -11.89 -4.16 18.13
C LEU A 25 -12.85 -3.16 17.45
N MET A 26 -12.48 -2.71 16.25
CA MET A 26 -13.22 -1.75 15.43
C MET A 26 -13.98 -2.44 14.28
N ASN A 27 -14.11 -3.77 14.34
CA ASN A 27 -14.72 -4.53 13.26
C ASN A 27 -16.19 -4.10 13.04
N GLY A 28 -16.58 -3.95 11.78
CA GLY A 28 -17.91 -3.49 11.39
C GLY A 28 -18.14 -1.98 11.44
N LEU A 29 -17.22 -1.17 11.99
CA LEU A 29 -17.36 0.30 11.99
C LEU A 29 -17.25 0.91 10.59
N HIS A 30 -16.58 0.23 9.66
CA HIS A 30 -16.59 0.59 8.25
C HIS A 30 -17.99 0.50 7.60
N HIS A 31 -18.96 -0.15 8.26
CA HIS A 31 -20.37 -0.19 7.88
C HIS A 31 -21.24 0.86 8.58
N LEU A 32 -20.63 1.79 9.33
CA LEU A 32 -21.34 2.94 9.86
C LEU A 32 -22.03 3.70 8.70
N PRO A 33 -23.30 4.13 8.84
CA PRO A 33 -24.01 4.78 7.75
C PRO A 33 -23.28 6.01 7.23
N ASN A 34 -23.04 6.03 5.92
CA ASN A 34 -22.31 7.09 5.23
C ASN A 34 -20.90 7.34 5.80
N ASN A 35 -20.23 6.25 6.22
CA ASN A 35 -18.82 6.24 6.62
C ASN A 35 -17.93 6.63 5.44
N ASP A 36 -17.03 7.58 5.67
CA ASP A 36 -16.08 8.02 4.67
C ASP A 36 -14.78 8.48 5.34
N HIS A 37 -13.68 8.35 4.61
CA HIS A 37 -12.34 8.77 5.04
C HIS A 37 -11.97 8.29 6.45
N ASP A 38 -12.22 7.02 6.76
CA ASP A 38 -12.12 6.52 8.11
C ASP A 38 -10.72 6.07 8.53
N SER A 39 -10.47 6.12 9.84
CA SER A 39 -9.21 5.74 10.46
C SER A 39 -9.42 5.18 11.87
N GLY A 40 -8.54 4.24 12.26
CA GLY A 40 -8.59 3.57 13.55
C GLY A 40 -7.46 4.03 14.48
N TRP A 41 -7.82 4.26 15.74
CA TRP A 41 -6.95 4.82 16.77
C TRP A 41 -7.10 4.07 18.09
N VAL A 42 -6.03 4.07 18.89
CA VAL A 42 -5.99 3.36 20.18
C VAL A 42 -5.34 4.26 21.23
N SER A 43 -5.94 4.33 22.41
CA SER A 43 -5.37 5.01 23.58
C SER A 43 -4.26 4.17 24.23
N GLU A 44 -3.54 4.76 25.19
CA GLU A 44 -2.57 4.02 26.01
C GLU A 44 -3.24 2.96 26.90
N SER A 45 -4.47 3.21 27.38
CA SER A 45 -5.28 2.22 28.12
C SER A 45 -5.76 1.05 27.27
N GLY A 46 -5.63 1.14 25.93
CA GLY A 46 -6.10 0.12 24.99
C GLY A 46 -7.55 0.31 24.53
N ASP A 47 -8.21 1.40 24.94
CA ASP A 47 -9.49 1.79 24.37
C ASP A 47 -9.32 2.16 22.89
N TRP A 48 -10.30 1.79 22.07
CA TRP A 48 -10.28 2.09 20.64
C TRP A 48 -11.16 3.31 20.33
N VAL A 49 -10.78 4.02 19.28
CA VAL A 49 -11.52 5.15 18.73
C VAL A 49 -11.49 5.02 17.21
N HIS A 50 -12.66 5.08 16.60
CA HIS A 50 -12.81 5.17 15.16
C HIS A 50 -13.14 6.62 14.80
N LEU A 51 -12.42 7.15 13.83
CA LEU A 51 -12.61 8.49 13.31
C LEU A 51 -13.07 8.35 11.86
N ASP A 52 -14.24 8.89 11.53
CA ASP A 52 -14.70 9.09 10.16
C ASP A 52 -14.87 10.57 9.85
N GLU A 53 -14.67 10.94 8.59
CA GLU A 53 -14.69 12.33 8.14
C GLU A 53 -15.53 12.49 6.87
N PRO A 54 -16.86 12.27 6.95
CA PRO A 54 -17.72 12.37 5.79
C PRO A 54 -18.00 13.81 5.37
N TYR A 55 -18.33 13.95 4.08
CA TYR A 55 -18.88 15.17 3.50
C TYR A 55 -20.30 15.46 4.01
N ASP A 56 -20.83 16.64 3.65
CA ASP A 56 -22.11 17.19 4.15
C ASP A 56 -23.34 16.27 4.02
N SER A 57 -23.33 15.32 3.09
CA SER A 57 -24.43 14.37 2.91
C SER A 57 -24.72 13.54 4.16
N ALA A 58 -23.71 13.26 5.01
CA ALA A 58 -23.86 12.51 6.26
C ALA A 58 -24.54 13.30 7.37
N LYS A 59 -24.70 14.62 7.21
CA LYS A 59 -25.36 15.52 8.19
C LYS A 59 -26.85 15.74 7.89
N ARG A 60 -27.40 15.10 6.85
CA ARG A 60 -28.84 15.17 6.57
C ARG A 60 -29.61 14.55 7.73
N PRO A 61 -30.76 15.11 8.16
CA PRO A 61 -31.50 14.61 9.32
C PRO A 61 -31.78 13.10 9.30
N SER A 62 -32.12 12.55 8.12
CA SER A 62 -32.35 11.11 7.94
C SER A 62 -31.09 10.26 8.18
N GLU A 63 -29.92 10.78 7.81
CA GLU A 63 -28.65 10.08 8.01
C GLU A 63 -28.14 10.21 9.45
N LEU A 64 -28.35 11.37 10.09
CA LEU A 64 -28.05 11.55 11.52
C LEU A 64 -28.81 10.53 12.36
N GLN A 65 -30.12 10.40 12.14
CA GLN A 65 -30.94 9.42 12.84
C GLN A 65 -30.48 7.98 12.57
N ARG A 66 -30.15 7.65 11.32
CA ARG A 66 -29.62 6.32 10.96
C ARG A 66 -28.34 6.00 11.71
N ARG A 67 -27.42 6.96 11.82
CA ARG A 67 -26.15 6.79 12.54
C ARG A 67 -26.38 6.61 14.03
N GLU A 68 -27.23 7.45 14.64
CA GLU A 68 -27.58 7.34 16.06
C GLU A 68 -28.19 5.98 16.40
N THR A 69 -29.18 5.50 15.61
CA THR A 69 -29.76 4.16 15.80
C THR A 69 -28.71 3.06 15.61
N TRP A 70 -27.89 3.15 14.57
CA TRP A 70 -26.88 2.13 14.28
C TRP A 70 -25.85 1.97 15.41
N LEU A 71 -25.45 3.09 16.02
CA LEU A 71 -24.52 3.13 17.15
C LEU A 71 -25.18 2.59 18.43
N ALA A 72 -26.42 3.02 18.71
CA ALA A 72 -27.19 2.57 19.87
C ALA A 72 -27.40 1.04 19.86
N ASP A 73 -27.75 0.48 18.70
CA ASP A 73 -27.92 -0.97 18.50
C ASP A 73 -26.65 -1.78 18.81
N ARG A 74 -25.49 -1.13 18.84
CA ARG A 74 -24.16 -1.74 19.07
C ARG A 74 -23.54 -1.35 20.40
N GLY A 75 -24.26 -0.60 21.25
CA GLY A 75 -23.73 -0.09 22.51
C GLY A 75 -22.53 0.83 22.32
N GLN A 76 -22.51 1.59 21.22
CA GLN A 76 -21.43 2.51 20.88
C GLN A 76 -21.91 3.95 21.00
N HIS A 77 -20.95 4.85 21.17
CA HIS A 77 -21.18 6.27 21.32
C HIS A 77 -20.50 7.03 20.17
N GLY A 78 -21.19 8.02 19.62
CA GLY A 78 -20.71 8.85 18.53
C GLY A 78 -20.74 10.33 18.90
N ALA A 79 -19.77 11.11 18.44
CA ALA A 79 -19.79 12.56 18.57
C ALA A 79 -19.22 13.26 17.33
N TRP A 80 -19.99 14.20 16.78
CA TRP A 80 -19.48 15.19 15.84
C TRP A 80 -18.60 16.21 16.57
N ILE A 81 -17.44 16.49 16.00
CA ILE A 81 -16.44 17.38 16.57
C ILE A 81 -16.43 18.69 15.79
N ALA A 82 -16.42 19.83 16.49
CA ALA A 82 -16.18 21.14 15.90
C ALA A 82 -14.68 21.40 15.70
N TRP A 83 -14.03 20.54 14.91
CA TRP A 83 -12.62 20.63 14.51
C TRP A 83 -12.51 20.32 13.02
N GLY A 84 -11.54 20.93 12.33
CA GLY A 84 -11.42 20.82 10.87
C GLY A 84 -11.17 19.41 10.35
N GLY A 85 -10.54 18.52 11.13
CA GLY A 85 -10.25 17.15 10.72
C GLY A 85 -8.88 16.93 10.09
N LEU A 86 -8.62 15.70 9.63
CA LEU A 86 -7.35 15.27 9.05
C LEU A 86 -7.39 15.25 7.52
N TYR A 87 -8.50 14.82 6.93
CA TYR A 87 -8.61 14.49 5.51
C TYR A 87 -8.70 15.74 4.63
N SER A 88 -9.78 16.51 4.77
CA SER A 88 -10.01 17.75 4.03
C SER A 88 -10.60 18.80 4.96
N PRO A 89 -9.75 19.54 5.70
CA PRO A 89 -10.20 20.54 6.67
C PRO A 89 -11.27 21.46 6.12
N ASP A 90 -12.32 21.66 6.92
CA ASP A 90 -13.49 22.51 6.63
C ASP A 90 -14.43 22.01 5.52
N GLN A 91 -14.04 20.99 4.75
CA GLN A 91 -14.89 20.35 3.73
C GLN A 91 -15.49 19.04 4.23
N THR A 92 -14.81 18.37 5.14
CA THR A 92 -15.28 17.19 5.87
C THR A 92 -15.49 17.53 7.33
N ARG A 93 -16.34 16.80 8.04
CA ARG A 93 -16.54 16.99 9.47
C ARG A 93 -16.20 15.73 10.25
N PRO A 94 -15.23 15.78 11.19
CA PRO A 94 -14.88 14.64 12.03
C PRO A 94 -16.04 14.16 12.88
N HIS A 95 -16.21 12.86 12.89
CA HIS A 95 -17.08 12.14 13.81
C HIS A 95 -16.27 11.04 14.49
N LEU A 96 -16.30 11.01 15.82
CA LEU A 96 -15.61 10.01 16.63
C LEU A 96 -16.62 8.97 17.12
N THR A 97 -16.24 7.70 17.02
CA THR A 97 -17.00 6.56 17.53
C THR A 97 -16.14 5.75 18.51
N THR A 98 -16.69 5.41 19.68
CA THR A 98 -16.03 4.54 20.67
C THR A 98 -17.07 3.85 21.57
N ALA A 99 -16.67 2.75 22.22
CA ALA A 99 -17.45 2.13 23.30
C ALA A 99 -17.30 2.87 24.64
N ASN A 100 -16.29 3.74 24.80
CA ASN A 100 -16.00 4.42 26.06
C ASN A 100 -16.51 5.89 26.04
N PRO A 101 -17.66 6.19 26.67
CA PRO A 101 -18.27 7.53 26.60
C PRO A 101 -17.42 8.60 27.31
N SER A 102 -16.68 8.24 28.36
CA SER A 102 -15.78 9.18 29.06
C SER A 102 -14.61 9.60 28.18
N LEU A 103 -14.02 8.63 27.46
CA LEU A 103 -12.98 8.91 26.47
C LEU A 103 -13.52 9.79 25.34
N LEU A 104 -14.71 9.49 24.81
CA LEU A 104 -15.34 10.29 23.77
C LEU A 104 -15.51 11.74 24.19
N HIS A 105 -16.01 11.97 25.40
CA HIS A 105 -16.21 13.30 25.95
C HIS A 105 -14.89 14.06 26.11
N GLN A 106 -13.85 13.40 26.65
CA GLN A 106 -12.51 13.99 26.76
C GLN A 106 -11.96 14.39 25.39
N LEU A 107 -12.00 13.48 24.41
CA LEU A 107 -11.48 13.72 23.06
C LEU A 107 -12.21 14.87 22.38
N LYS A 108 -13.53 14.96 22.54
CA LYS A 108 -14.31 16.07 22.02
C LYS A 108 -13.83 17.41 22.56
N LEU A 109 -13.70 17.54 23.88
CA LEU A 109 -13.21 18.78 24.50
C LEU A 109 -11.79 19.13 24.05
N THR A 110 -10.89 18.15 23.98
CA THR A 110 -9.51 18.36 23.53
C THR A 110 -9.46 18.86 22.09
N LEU A 111 -10.20 18.22 21.17
CA LEU A 111 -10.15 18.54 19.75
C LEU A 111 -10.84 19.86 19.42
N GLU A 112 -11.96 20.18 20.08
CA GLU A 112 -12.64 21.46 19.87
C GLU A 112 -11.85 22.66 20.45
N ALA A 113 -10.92 22.39 21.37
CA ALA A 113 -9.99 23.40 21.90
C ALA A 113 -8.70 23.53 21.08
N LEU A 114 -8.49 22.71 20.03
CA LEU A 114 -7.27 22.77 19.25
C LEU A 114 -7.16 24.08 18.47
N PRO A 115 -6.00 24.76 18.50
CA PRO A 115 -5.76 25.87 17.60
C PRO A 115 -5.64 25.35 16.16
N PRO A 116 -5.93 26.19 15.15
CA PRO A 116 -5.60 25.87 13.77
C PRO A 116 -4.12 25.49 13.64
N VAL A 117 -3.81 24.43 12.87
CA VAL A 117 -2.40 24.01 12.62
C VAL A 117 -1.59 25.13 11.98
N ILE A 118 -2.24 25.95 11.15
CA ILE A 118 -1.69 27.15 10.55
C ILE A 118 -2.61 28.29 10.97
N SER A 119 -2.12 29.19 11.81
CA SER A 119 -2.88 30.36 12.28
C SER A 119 -2.74 31.53 11.30
N GLY A 120 -3.86 32.14 10.90
CA GLY A 120 -3.90 33.34 10.07
C GLY A 120 -3.80 33.11 8.55
N ASP A 121 -4.13 34.15 7.79
CA ASP A 121 -3.83 34.21 6.36
C ASP A 121 -2.33 34.47 6.21
N TRP A 122 -1.61 33.52 5.63
CA TRP A 122 -0.20 33.71 5.26
C TRP A 122 -0.13 34.13 3.80
N PRO A 123 -0.10 35.45 3.49
CA PRO A 123 0.15 35.90 2.12
C PRO A 123 1.52 35.42 1.61
N HIS A 124 2.45 35.10 2.52
CA HIS A 124 3.76 34.54 2.22
C HIS A 124 4.11 33.40 3.16
N TRP A 125 4.49 32.26 2.58
CA TRP A 125 4.96 31.07 3.30
C TRP A 125 6.32 31.36 3.96
N PRO A 126 6.43 31.37 5.31
CA PRO A 126 7.63 31.83 6.00
C PRO A 126 8.74 30.78 6.07
N TRP A 127 8.47 29.55 5.61
CA TRP A 127 9.42 28.45 5.63
C TRP A 127 10.00 28.16 4.25
N VAL A 128 11.15 27.50 4.21
CA VAL A 128 11.74 27.07 2.94
C VAL A 128 10.98 25.87 2.39
N SER A 129 10.07 26.11 1.45
CA SER A 129 9.55 25.09 0.55
C SER A 129 10.37 25.08 -0.74
N GLY A 130 10.90 23.92 -1.12
CA GLY A 130 11.45 23.69 -2.45
C GLY A 130 10.47 22.88 -3.29
N ASP A 131 10.71 22.82 -4.59
CA ASP A 131 10.01 21.86 -5.45
C ASP A 131 10.25 20.41 -4.97
N TYR A 132 9.39 19.48 -5.40
CA TYR A 132 9.51 18.08 -5.00
C TYR A 132 10.85 17.45 -5.43
N TRP A 133 11.41 17.92 -6.55
CA TRP A 133 12.66 17.46 -7.15
C TRP A 133 13.89 18.01 -6.43
N ALA A 134 13.71 18.97 -5.52
CA ALA A 134 14.77 19.55 -4.72
C ALA A 134 15.37 18.49 -3.79
N GLN A 135 16.69 18.39 -3.84
CA GLN A 135 17.43 17.48 -2.99
C GLN A 135 17.21 17.82 -1.51
N PHE A 136 16.66 16.86 -0.76
CA PHE A 136 16.39 17.03 0.66
C PHE A 136 17.63 16.67 1.50
N ILE A 137 17.86 17.45 2.56
CA ILE A 137 18.80 17.11 3.62
C ILE A 137 18.08 17.25 4.95
N SER A 138 18.04 16.18 5.74
CA SER A 138 17.54 16.30 7.11
C SER A 138 18.54 17.06 7.98
N PRO A 139 18.10 17.78 9.02
CA PRO A 139 19.00 18.47 9.95
C PRO A 139 20.12 17.56 10.48
N SER A 140 19.77 16.33 10.88
CA SER A 140 20.73 15.33 11.36
C SER A 140 21.77 14.93 10.30
N ARG A 141 21.37 14.84 9.03
CA ARG A 141 22.28 14.51 7.92
C ARG A 141 23.19 15.68 7.57
N SER A 142 22.69 16.92 7.69
CA SER A 142 23.50 18.13 7.53
C SER A 142 24.56 18.22 8.62
N ALA A 143 24.20 18.00 9.88
CA ALA A 143 25.12 17.99 11.00
C ALA A 143 26.22 16.91 10.86
N ALA A 144 25.89 15.76 10.25
CA ALA A 144 26.84 14.69 9.98
C ALA A 144 27.70 14.88 8.71
N GLY A 145 27.65 16.05 8.06
CA GLY A 145 28.38 16.31 6.80
C GLY A 145 27.95 15.43 5.62
N GLY A 146 26.76 14.84 5.70
CA GLY A 146 26.27 13.90 4.71
C GLY A 146 25.83 14.60 3.42
N LYS A 147 26.18 14.02 2.27
CA LYS A 147 25.69 14.51 0.97
C LYS A 147 24.16 14.46 0.91
N ARG A 148 23.61 15.47 0.24
CA ARG A 148 22.21 15.56 -0.17
C ARG A 148 21.80 14.27 -0.90
N LYS A 149 20.59 13.79 -0.63
CA LYS A 149 20.02 12.63 -1.34
C LYS A 149 18.77 13.07 -2.11
N PRO A 150 18.54 12.50 -3.31
CA PRO A 150 17.26 12.67 -3.98
C PRO A 150 16.14 12.15 -3.06
N ARG A 151 14.96 12.78 -3.12
CA ARG A 151 13.76 12.26 -2.45
C ARG A 151 13.33 10.97 -3.17
N ALA A 152 12.49 10.18 -2.52
CA ALA A 152 11.93 9.00 -3.18
C ALA A 152 11.17 9.42 -4.45
N GLY A 153 11.37 8.74 -5.57
CA GLY A 153 10.65 9.06 -6.81
C GLY A 153 11.18 10.30 -7.54
N THR A 154 12.29 10.89 -7.10
CA THR A 154 12.98 11.98 -7.83
C THR A 154 14.22 11.51 -8.59
N THR A 155 14.44 10.20 -8.68
CA THR A 155 15.54 9.61 -9.44
C THR A 155 15.01 9.13 -10.78
N TYR A 156 15.53 9.70 -11.88
CA TYR A 156 15.27 9.25 -13.24
C TYR A 156 16.52 8.61 -13.86
N GLY A 157 16.32 7.74 -14.84
CA GLY A 157 17.37 7.34 -15.78
C GLY A 157 17.74 5.85 -15.78
N TRP A 158 19.00 5.60 -16.07
CA TRP A 158 19.57 4.27 -16.29
C TRP A 158 20.61 3.94 -15.21
N SER A 159 20.62 2.70 -14.74
CA SER A 159 21.62 2.22 -13.79
C SER A 159 21.95 0.76 -14.05
N LYS A 160 23.17 0.47 -14.53
CA LYS A 160 23.74 -0.88 -14.62
C LYS A 160 22.74 -1.89 -15.22
N ASN A 161 22.39 -1.66 -16.48
CA ASN A 161 21.44 -2.45 -17.27
C ASN A 161 20.01 -2.48 -16.72
N ALA A 162 19.60 -1.43 -16.00
CA ALA A 162 18.23 -1.26 -15.52
C ALA A 162 17.71 0.13 -15.89
N ILE A 163 16.43 0.18 -16.23
CA ILE A 163 15.70 1.42 -16.52
C ILE A 163 14.48 1.52 -15.59
N GLU A 164 14.17 2.75 -15.21
CA GLU A 164 12.93 3.04 -14.49
C GLU A 164 11.72 2.81 -15.40
N TYR A 165 10.69 2.16 -14.88
CA TYR A 165 9.41 2.00 -15.60
C TYR A 165 8.22 2.64 -14.89
N ARG A 166 8.37 3.01 -13.61
CA ARG A 166 7.32 3.69 -12.83
C ARG A 166 7.93 4.51 -11.70
N SER A 167 7.58 5.79 -11.66
CA SER A 167 7.76 6.66 -10.48
C SER A 167 6.40 7.11 -9.96
N SER A 168 6.35 7.39 -8.66
CA SER A 168 5.28 8.16 -8.05
C SER A 168 5.87 9.03 -6.95
N VAL A 169 5.36 10.24 -6.82
CA VAL A 169 5.73 11.17 -5.75
C VAL A 169 5.53 10.48 -4.40
N GLY A 170 6.59 10.42 -3.60
CA GLY A 170 6.60 9.81 -2.27
C GLY A 170 7.00 8.34 -2.26
N PHE A 171 7.03 7.69 -3.42
CA PHE A 171 7.36 6.26 -3.56
C PHE A 171 8.70 6.08 -4.26
N LYS A 172 9.39 4.97 -3.96
CA LYS A 172 10.62 4.63 -4.69
C LYS A 172 10.28 4.30 -6.14
N SER A 173 11.10 4.77 -7.06
CA SER A 173 11.05 4.35 -8.47
C SER A 173 11.17 2.83 -8.56
N LEU A 174 10.36 2.24 -9.44
CA LEU A 174 10.42 0.83 -9.82
C LEU A 174 11.26 0.68 -11.07
N TRP A 175 12.06 -0.39 -11.09
CA TRP A 175 13.09 -0.62 -12.09
C TRP A 175 12.89 -1.98 -12.71
N ARG A 176 13.11 -2.05 -14.02
CA ARG A 176 13.18 -3.29 -14.79
C ARG A 176 14.54 -3.40 -15.47
N PRO A 177 14.96 -4.59 -15.93
CA PRO A 177 16.10 -4.70 -16.85
C PRO A 177 15.86 -3.82 -18.08
N ASP A 178 16.92 -3.19 -18.60
CA ASP A 178 16.80 -2.23 -19.70
C ASP A 178 16.47 -2.88 -21.06
N ARG A 179 16.89 -4.13 -21.26
CA ARG A 179 16.53 -4.95 -22.42
C ARG A 179 15.18 -5.64 -22.20
N PRO A 180 14.22 -5.50 -23.13
CA PRO A 180 12.96 -6.23 -23.06
C PRO A 180 13.14 -7.73 -23.33
N MET A 181 12.36 -8.56 -22.65
CA MET A 181 12.25 -9.99 -22.93
C MET A 181 11.25 -10.22 -24.07
N SER A 182 11.44 -11.26 -24.87
CA SER A 182 10.50 -11.58 -25.94
C SER A 182 9.11 -11.95 -25.39
N LEU A 183 8.04 -11.62 -26.12
CA LEU A 183 6.68 -12.01 -25.73
C LEU A 183 6.52 -13.54 -25.62
N ALA A 184 7.24 -14.31 -26.43
CA ALA A 184 7.27 -15.76 -26.34
C ALA A 184 7.85 -16.24 -25.00
N ASN A 185 8.93 -15.63 -24.52
CA ASN A 185 9.51 -15.95 -23.22
C ASN A 185 8.58 -15.51 -22.08
N HIS A 186 7.90 -14.36 -22.20
CA HIS A 186 6.85 -13.98 -21.25
C HIS A 186 5.74 -15.04 -21.16
N LYS A 187 5.25 -15.56 -22.29
CA LYS A 187 4.25 -16.63 -22.33
C LYS A 187 4.74 -17.90 -21.65
N LEU A 188 5.96 -18.34 -21.97
CA LEU A 188 6.59 -19.50 -21.32
C LEU A 188 6.66 -19.33 -19.80
N LEU A 189 7.09 -18.15 -19.32
CA LEU A 189 7.12 -17.87 -17.88
C LEU A 189 5.73 -17.82 -17.26
N GLY A 190 4.77 -17.20 -17.95
CA GLY A 190 3.37 -17.13 -17.51
C GLY A 190 2.77 -18.51 -17.32
N ASP A 191 2.96 -19.41 -18.28
CA ASP A 191 2.46 -20.79 -18.21
C ASP A 191 3.09 -21.58 -17.08
N GLU A 192 4.41 -21.46 -16.87
CA GLU A 192 5.11 -22.09 -15.74
C GLU A 192 4.59 -21.58 -14.39
N LEU A 193 4.42 -20.26 -14.24
CA LEU A 193 3.91 -19.65 -13.01
C LEU A 193 2.44 -20.00 -12.73
N LYS A 194 1.60 -20.10 -13.77
CA LYS A 194 0.21 -20.56 -13.65
C LYS A 194 0.15 -22.01 -13.15
N ASN A 195 0.97 -22.89 -13.74
CA ASN A 195 1.06 -24.29 -13.33
C ASN A 195 1.59 -24.44 -11.89
N LEU A 196 2.60 -23.65 -11.50
CA LEU A 196 3.07 -23.59 -10.11
C LEU A 196 2.02 -23.02 -9.16
N GLY A 197 1.19 -22.08 -9.61
CA GLY A 197 0.14 -21.45 -8.81
C GLY A 197 -0.97 -22.41 -8.37
N VAL A 198 -1.27 -23.44 -9.18
CA VAL A 198 -2.25 -24.50 -8.85
C VAL A 198 -1.61 -25.72 -8.16
N SER A 199 -0.29 -25.76 -8.07
CA SER A 199 0.45 -26.84 -7.41
C SER A 199 0.46 -26.70 -5.89
N PRO A 200 0.60 -27.81 -5.15
CA PRO A 200 0.75 -27.77 -3.70
C PRO A 200 2.00 -26.96 -3.30
N THR A 201 1.81 -25.88 -2.55
CA THR A 201 2.92 -25.06 -2.02
C THR A 201 2.52 -24.48 -0.67
N THR A 202 3.51 -24.08 0.12
CA THR A 202 3.25 -23.36 1.38
C THR A 202 2.78 -21.93 1.09
N ASN A 203 2.05 -21.30 2.02
CA ASN A 203 1.63 -19.90 1.87
C ASN A 203 2.81 -18.95 1.62
N ALA A 204 3.95 -19.23 2.26
CA ALA A 204 5.18 -18.49 2.05
C ALA A 204 5.71 -18.66 0.61
N GLY A 205 5.76 -19.89 0.09
CA GLY A 205 6.14 -20.18 -1.29
C GLY A 205 5.20 -19.53 -2.29
N HIS A 206 3.88 -19.69 -2.10
CA HIS A 206 2.85 -19.06 -2.93
C HIS A 206 3.02 -17.54 -3.01
N SER A 207 3.20 -16.88 -1.86
CA SER A 207 3.38 -15.43 -1.79
C SER A 207 4.62 -14.95 -2.56
N LYS A 208 5.68 -15.76 -2.61
CA LYS A 208 6.89 -15.44 -3.39
C LYS A 208 6.65 -15.58 -4.88
N LEU A 209 5.95 -16.63 -5.31
CA LEU A 209 5.57 -16.84 -6.71
C LEU A 209 4.63 -15.75 -7.22
N GLN A 210 3.65 -15.32 -6.42
CA GLN A 210 2.75 -14.24 -6.81
C GLN A 210 3.50 -12.91 -6.98
N ARG A 211 4.49 -12.62 -6.12
CA ARG A 211 5.33 -11.43 -6.30
C ARG A 211 6.13 -11.48 -7.61
N VAL A 212 6.70 -12.64 -7.94
CA VAL A 212 7.40 -12.84 -9.22
C VAL A 212 6.44 -12.62 -10.40
N ARG A 213 5.24 -13.23 -10.35
CA ARG A 213 4.21 -13.11 -11.39
C ARG A 213 3.76 -11.66 -11.60
N SER A 214 3.40 -10.94 -10.53
CA SER A 214 3.00 -9.53 -10.62
C SER A 214 4.11 -8.64 -11.16
N GLU A 215 5.35 -8.84 -10.73
CA GLU A 215 6.46 -8.00 -11.18
C GLU A 215 6.82 -8.26 -12.65
N LEU A 216 6.75 -9.51 -13.11
CA LEU A 216 6.94 -9.81 -14.53
C LEU A 216 5.82 -9.28 -15.43
N GLU A 217 4.58 -9.20 -14.93
CA GLU A 217 3.49 -8.53 -15.63
C GLU A 217 3.72 -7.02 -15.72
N ASN A 218 4.16 -6.40 -14.62
CA ASN A 218 4.54 -4.98 -14.64
C ASN A 218 5.65 -4.72 -15.68
N TRP A 219 6.64 -5.59 -15.77
CA TRP A 219 7.71 -5.49 -16.78
C TRP A 219 7.16 -5.70 -18.19
N LEU A 220 6.29 -6.69 -18.41
CA LEU A 220 5.63 -6.93 -19.71
C LEU A 220 4.92 -5.66 -20.23
N PHE A 221 4.12 -5.01 -19.39
CA PHE A 221 3.41 -3.79 -19.78
C PHE A 221 4.34 -2.59 -20.01
N ALA A 222 5.48 -2.55 -19.31
CA ALA A 222 6.49 -1.52 -19.50
C ALA A 222 7.39 -1.78 -20.74
N GLU A 223 7.53 -3.03 -21.17
CA GLU A 223 8.31 -3.45 -22.33
C GLU A 223 7.50 -3.37 -23.62
N TYR A 224 6.20 -3.67 -23.52
CA TYR A 224 5.24 -3.61 -24.61
C TYR A 224 4.07 -2.72 -24.18
N PRO A 225 4.24 -1.38 -24.21
CA PRO A 225 3.15 -0.45 -23.96
C PRO A 225 1.97 -0.79 -24.85
N ARG A 226 0.74 -0.63 -24.34
CA ARG A 226 -0.49 -0.94 -25.09
C ARG A 226 -0.48 -0.20 -26.42
N ASP A 227 -0.26 -0.93 -27.51
CA ASP A 227 -0.60 -0.44 -28.83
C ASP A 227 -2.11 -0.62 -29.02
N THR A 228 -2.76 0.32 -29.70
CA THR A 228 -4.24 0.36 -29.85
C THR A 228 -4.80 -0.71 -30.79
N SER A 229 -3.99 -1.70 -31.19
CA SER A 229 -4.36 -2.77 -32.11
C SER A 229 -4.77 -4.07 -31.39
N ALA A 230 -5.43 -4.96 -32.14
CA ALA A 230 -5.95 -6.25 -31.67
C ALA A 230 -4.88 -7.22 -31.10
N SER A 231 -3.59 -6.88 -31.16
CA SER A 231 -2.52 -7.61 -30.46
C SER A 231 -2.51 -7.35 -28.95
N ALA A 232 -3.14 -6.27 -28.47
CA ALA A 232 -3.26 -5.94 -27.05
C ALA A 232 -3.87 -7.09 -26.24
N THR A 233 -4.87 -7.79 -26.78
CA THR A 233 -5.56 -8.90 -26.13
C THR A 233 -4.63 -10.08 -25.84
N ALA A 234 -3.62 -10.31 -26.69
CA ALA A 234 -2.64 -11.39 -26.52
C ALA A 234 -1.61 -11.08 -25.42
N THR A 235 -1.42 -9.81 -25.06
CA THR A 235 -0.51 -9.34 -24.01
C THR A 235 -1.18 -9.35 -22.63
N PHE A 236 -2.50 -9.08 -22.56
CA PHE A 236 -3.26 -9.06 -21.31
C PHE A 236 -3.40 -10.41 -20.62
N ASP A 237 -3.33 -11.51 -21.37
CA ASP A 237 -3.64 -12.84 -20.87
C ASP A 237 -2.41 -13.68 -20.49
N VAL A 238 -1.20 -13.09 -20.54
CA VAL A 238 0.05 -13.85 -20.40
C VAL A 238 0.21 -14.39 -18.98
N TYR A 239 0.13 -13.51 -17.98
CA TYR A 239 0.36 -13.90 -16.60
C TYR A 239 -0.92 -14.31 -15.91
N TYR A 240 -2.02 -13.58 -16.04
CA TYR A 240 -3.19 -13.77 -15.17
C TYR A 240 -4.35 -14.58 -15.73
N GLY A 241 -4.54 -14.66 -17.04
CA GLY A 241 -5.58 -15.53 -17.58
C GLY A 241 -5.06 -16.66 -18.45
N GLY A 242 -5.97 -17.21 -19.24
CA GLY A 242 -6.00 -18.63 -19.55
C GLY A 242 -6.11 -19.53 -18.30
N GLN A 243 -6.07 -20.85 -18.51
CA GLN A 243 -6.06 -21.84 -17.43
C GLN A 243 -4.70 -22.50 -17.29
N ALA A 244 -4.36 -22.94 -16.07
CA ALA A 244 -3.21 -23.81 -15.85
C ALA A 244 -3.43 -25.13 -16.61
N THR A 245 -2.45 -25.52 -17.42
CA THR A 245 -2.53 -26.72 -18.25
C THR A 245 -2.11 -27.98 -17.51
N LYS A 246 -1.32 -27.83 -16.44
CA LYS A 246 -0.86 -28.93 -15.61
C LYS A 246 -0.67 -28.50 -14.16
N ARG A 247 -0.78 -29.49 -13.28
CA ARG A 247 -0.47 -29.35 -11.85
C ARG A 247 0.75 -30.20 -11.54
N TYR A 248 1.86 -29.57 -11.14
CA TYR A 248 3.03 -30.28 -10.64
C TYR A 248 2.70 -30.96 -9.31
N ARG A 249 2.87 -32.28 -9.27
CA ARG A 249 2.47 -33.15 -8.16
C ARG A 249 3.62 -33.45 -7.22
N SER A 250 4.86 -33.44 -7.73
CA SER A 250 6.04 -33.72 -6.92
C SER A 250 6.87 -32.45 -6.64
N PRO A 251 7.60 -32.38 -5.50
CA PRO A 251 8.57 -31.33 -5.26
C PRO A 251 9.62 -31.24 -6.37
N GLN A 252 10.05 -32.38 -6.94
CA GLN A 252 11.03 -32.43 -8.03
C GLN A 252 10.53 -31.72 -9.29
N GLU A 253 9.27 -31.93 -9.68
CA GLU A 253 8.65 -31.24 -10.81
C GLU A 253 8.55 -29.73 -10.59
N GLN A 254 8.20 -29.32 -9.37
CA GLN A 254 8.14 -27.90 -9.01
C GLN A 254 9.52 -27.25 -9.03
N LEU A 255 10.55 -27.92 -8.50
CA LEU A 255 11.93 -27.44 -8.54
C LEU A 255 12.41 -27.30 -10.00
N ALA A 256 12.12 -28.28 -10.85
CA ALA A 256 12.45 -28.22 -12.27
C ALA A 256 11.74 -27.05 -12.99
N ALA A 257 10.50 -26.74 -12.62
CA ALA A 257 9.77 -25.57 -13.14
C ALA A 257 10.41 -24.25 -12.71
N LEU A 258 10.82 -24.13 -11.43
CA LEU A 258 11.54 -22.96 -10.93
C LEU A 258 12.89 -22.78 -11.64
N ASP A 259 13.62 -23.87 -11.87
CA ASP A 259 14.91 -23.86 -12.57
C ASP A 259 14.73 -23.43 -14.05
N ARG A 260 13.64 -23.83 -14.71
CA ARG A 260 13.27 -23.34 -16.06
C ARG A 260 12.99 -21.84 -16.06
N ILE A 261 12.19 -21.34 -15.10
CA ILE A 261 11.90 -19.91 -14.97
C ILE A 261 13.21 -19.12 -14.78
N GLN A 262 14.06 -19.56 -13.85
CA GLN A 262 15.35 -18.93 -13.60
C GLN A 262 16.22 -18.89 -14.86
N SER A 263 16.28 -20.00 -15.61
CA SER A 263 17.08 -20.09 -16.83
C SER A 263 16.60 -19.11 -17.92
N VAL A 264 15.28 -19.01 -18.12
CA VAL A 264 14.69 -18.07 -19.09
C VAL A 264 14.96 -16.62 -18.68
N LEU A 265 14.87 -16.28 -17.39
CA LEU A 265 15.17 -14.92 -16.91
C LEU A 265 16.64 -14.54 -17.13
N ILE A 266 17.57 -15.43 -16.79
CA ILE A 266 19.02 -15.19 -16.98
C ILE A 266 19.37 -15.07 -18.47
N ALA A 267 18.72 -15.86 -19.33
CA ALA A 267 18.95 -15.78 -20.77
C ALA A 267 18.33 -14.53 -21.42
N SER A 268 17.21 -14.04 -20.88
CA SER A 268 16.46 -12.92 -21.48
C SER A 268 16.97 -11.56 -21.05
N TYR A 269 17.47 -11.44 -19.81
CA TYR A 269 17.84 -10.16 -19.23
C TYR A 269 19.32 -10.07 -18.91
N PRO A 270 19.97 -8.91 -19.15
CA PRO A 270 21.32 -8.66 -18.67
C PRO A 270 21.35 -8.61 -17.14
N GLU A 271 22.55 -8.87 -16.58
CA GLU A 271 22.81 -8.74 -15.15
C GLU A 271 22.43 -7.33 -14.68
N SER A 272 21.50 -7.26 -13.73
CA SER A 272 20.94 -6.02 -13.22
C SER A 272 20.36 -6.23 -11.82
N LYS A 273 20.20 -5.15 -11.04
CA LYS A 273 19.59 -5.24 -9.71
C LYS A 273 18.16 -5.83 -9.74
N PRO A 274 17.26 -5.41 -10.64
CA PRO A 274 15.91 -5.99 -10.73
C PRO A 274 15.93 -7.50 -10.98
N LEU A 275 16.80 -7.97 -11.90
CA LEU A 275 16.96 -9.40 -12.15
C LEU A 275 17.45 -10.15 -10.89
N ARG A 276 18.48 -9.64 -10.20
CA ARG A 276 18.95 -10.26 -8.94
C ARG A 276 17.87 -10.35 -7.87
N ASP A 277 17.06 -9.30 -7.73
CA ASP A 277 16.00 -9.28 -6.73
C ASP A 277 14.88 -10.28 -7.09
N MET A 278 14.57 -10.46 -8.39
CA MET A 278 13.67 -11.49 -8.90
C MET A 278 14.19 -12.90 -8.60
N LEU A 279 15.47 -13.16 -8.91
CA LEU A 279 16.13 -14.45 -8.66
C LEU A 279 16.16 -14.80 -7.16
N LYS A 280 16.29 -13.81 -6.27
CA LYS A 280 16.17 -14.03 -4.81
C LYS A 280 14.78 -14.47 -4.39
N GLN A 281 13.72 -13.95 -5.01
CA GLN A 281 12.35 -14.40 -4.72
C GLN A 281 12.15 -15.85 -5.19
N LEU A 282 12.67 -16.22 -6.37
CA LEU A 282 12.64 -17.60 -6.87
C LEU A 282 13.44 -18.55 -5.98
N ALA A 283 14.64 -18.17 -5.54
CA ALA A 283 15.43 -18.96 -4.59
C ALA A 283 14.67 -19.16 -3.26
N SER A 284 13.96 -18.13 -2.79
CA SER A 284 13.11 -18.24 -1.60
C SER A 284 11.93 -19.20 -1.81
N ALA A 285 11.29 -19.16 -2.98
CA ALA A 285 10.22 -20.10 -3.34
C ALA A 285 10.74 -21.53 -3.41
N ARG A 286 11.93 -21.73 -3.99
CA ARG A 286 12.63 -23.02 -4.07
C ARG A 286 12.87 -23.62 -2.68
N LEU A 287 13.38 -22.82 -1.74
CA LEU A 287 13.56 -23.24 -0.34
C LEU A 287 12.22 -23.60 0.33
N ALA A 288 11.14 -22.89 0.01
CA ALA A 288 9.82 -23.18 0.54
C ALA A 288 9.22 -24.49 -0.01
N THR A 289 9.53 -24.86 -1.26
CA THR A 289 9.15 -26.15 -1.85
C THR A 289 9.87 -27.32 -1.18
N VAL A 290 11.17 -27.17 -0.87
CA VAL A 290 11.94 -28.21 -0.17
C VAL A 290 11.45 -28.43 1.28
N LYS A 291 10.99 -27.36 1.94
CA LYS A 291 10.49 -27.42 3.32
C LYS A 291 9.02 -27.85 3.44
N ALA A 292 8.30 -27.97 2.33
CA ALA A 292 6.90 -28.40 2.37
C ALA A 292 6.85 -29.90 2.74
N PRO A 293 6.10 -30.29 3.79
CA PRO A 293 5.91 -31.72 4.07
C PRO A 293 5.22 -32.38 2.87
N ALA A 294 5.70 -33.55 2.48
CA ALA A 294 5.01 -34.38 1.49
C ALA A 294 3.58 -34.62 2.01
N ARG A 295 2.60 -34.17 1.24
CA ARG A 295 1.19 -34.48 1.49
C ARG A 295 0.81 -35.75 0.76
#